data_AF-A0A2J6N096-F1
#
_entry.id   AF-A0A2J6N096-F1
#
_cell.length_a   1.000
_cell.length_b   1.000
_cell.length_c   1.000
_cell.angle_alpha   90.00
_cell.angle_beta   90.00
_cell.angle_gamma   90.00
#
_symmetry.space_group_name_H-M   'P 1'
#
loop_
_entity.id
_entity.type
_entity.pdbx_description
1 polymer ?
#
loop_
_entity_poly.entity_id
_entity_poly.type
_entity_poly.pdbx_seq_one_letter_code
_entity_poly.pdbx_strand_id
1 'polypeptide(L)'
;MSDLPEPFRIKMVERIKLHPREKREALIREAGYNVFMLKVEDVFIDLLTDSGTSAMSDEQWAGMITTTQAYAGSESYYSLEKAMKDIFGFKY
;
A
#
# COMPACT_ATOMS: atom_id res chain seq x y z
N MET A 1 -2.56 -11.45 26.18
CA MET A 1 -2.96 -10.22 25.49
C MET A 1 -3.27 -10.60 24.07
N SER A 2 -4.50 -10.99 23.78
CA SER A 2 -4.95 -11.24 22.41
C SER A 2 -6.04 -10.21 22.14
N ASP A 3 -5.87 -9.46 21.04
CA ASP A 3 -6.75 -8.38 20.56
C ASP A 3 -6.52 -7.02 21.23
N LEU A 4 -5.35 -6.43 20.95
CA LEU A 4 -5.15 -4.99 21.12
C LEU A 4 -5.83 -4.26 19.95
N PRO A 5 -6.52 -3.13 20.20
CA PRO A 5 -7.06 -2.31 19.12
C PRO A 5 -5.94 -1.78 18.23
N GLU A 6 -6.28 -1.42 16.98
CA GLU A 6 -5.34 -0.82 16.06
C GLU A 6 -4.70 0.44 16.69
N PRO A 7 -3.36 0.58 16.69
CA PRO A 7 -2.67 1.72 17.28
C PRO A 7 -2.73 2.97 16.38
N PHE A 8 -3.74 3.06 15.51
CA PHE A 8 -3.96 4.15 14.56
C PHE A 8 -5.46 4.38 14.34
N ARG A 9 -5.81 5.50 13.70
CA ARG A 9 -7.18 5.79 13.25
C ARG A 9 -7.19 5.97 11.74
N ILE A 10 -8.30 5.59 11.10
CA ILE A 10 -8.47 5.74 9.65
C ILE A 10 -8.51 7.24 9.30
N LYS A 11 -7.61 7.68 8.42
CA LYS A 11 -7.53 9.07 7.92
C LYS A 11 -8.21 9.24 6.56
N MET A 12 -8.09 8.25 5.69
CA MET A 12 -8.64 8.21 4.32
C MET A 12 -9.09 6.79 4.02
N VAL A 13 -10.06 6.63 3.11
CA VAL A 13 -10.59 5.31 2.69
C VAL A 13 -10.58 5.18 1.17
N GLU A 14 -10.36 3.96 0.69
CA GLU A 14 -10.61 3.55 -0.69
C GLU A 14 -11.96 2.81 -0.78
N ARG A 15 -12.71 3.04 -1.86
CA ARG A 15 -14.02 2.41 -2.04
C ARG A 15 -13.85 1.01 -2.62
N ILE A 16 -14.37 0.01 -1.93
CA ILE A 16 -14.42 -1.39 -2.37
C ILE A 16 -15.86 -1.86 -2.55
N LYS A 17 -16.07 -2.85 -3.42
CA LYS A 17 -17.40 -3.38 -3.74
C LYS A 17 -17.43 -4.89 -3.66
N LEU A 18 -18.32 -5.42 -2.83
CA LEU A 18 -18.63 -6.85 -2.85
C LEU A 18 -19.68 -7.15 -3.92
N HIS A 19 -19.26 -7.79 -5.01
CA HIS A 19 -20.19 -8.31 -6.00
C HIS A 19 -21.01 -9.49 -5.49
N PRO A 20 -22.24 -9.72 -5.99
CA PRO A 20 -22.97 -10.96 -5.75
C PRO A 20 -22.15 -12.19 -6.18
N ARG A 21 -22.42 -13.33 -5.56
CA ARG A 21 -21.68 -14.57 -5.80
C ARG A 21 -21.66 -14.96 -7.29
N GLU A 22 -22.81 -14.90 -7.96
CA GLU A 22 -22.96 -15.26 -9.38
C GLU A 22 -22.04 -14.44 -10.29
N LYS A 23 -21.90 -13.13 -10.03
CA LYS A 23 -20.98 -12.29 -10.79
C LYS A 23 -19.52 -12.71 -10.54
N ARG A 24 -19.15 -13.00 -9.29
CA ARG A 24 -17.78 -13.48 -8.98
C ARG A 24 -17.46 -14.81 -9.65
N GLU A 25 -18.42 -15.74 -9.71
CA GLU A 25 -18.28 -17.02 -10.41
C GLU A 25 -18.10 -16.85 -11.93
N ALA A 26 -18.81 -15.89 -12.54
CA ALA A 26 -18.61 -15.57 -13.95
C ALA A 26 -17.22 -14.97 -14.21
N LEU A 27 -16.80 -14.01 -13.38
CA LEU A 27 -15.50 -13.33 -13.51
C LEU A 27 -14.32 -14.30 -13.35
N ILE A 28 -14.35 -15.20 -12.35
CA ILE A 28 -13.25 -16.15 -12.17
C ILE A 28 -13.18 -17.18 -13.30
N ARG A 29 -14.32 -17.52 -13.93
CA ARG A 29 -14.35 -18.39 -15.12
C ARG A 29 -13.76 -17.67 -16.33
N GLU A 30 -14.11 -16.40 -16.55
CA GLU A 30 -13.52 -15.57 -17.61
C GLU A 30 -12.01 -15.40 -17.44
N ALA A 31 -11.56 -15.24 -16.19
CA ALA A 31 -10.15 -15.19 -15.81
C ALA A 31 -9.42 -16.55 -15.93
N GLY A 32 -10.08 -17.61 -16.42
CA GLY A 32 -9.47 -18.94 -16.55
C GLY A 32 -9.10 -19.57 -15.20
N TYR A 33 -9.82 -19.22 -14.14
CA TYR A 33 -9.54 -19.59 -12.75
C TYR A 33 -8.17 -19.11 -12.23
N ASN A 34 -7.55 -18.14 -12.90
CA ASN A 34 -6.33 -17.49 -12.44
C ASN A 34 -6.66 -16.13 -11.82
N VAL A 35 -6.47 -15.99 -10.51
CA VAL A 35 -6.76 -14.74 -9.78
C VAL A 35 -5.89 -13.56 -10.22
N PHE A 36 -4.70 -13.81 -10.80
CA PHE A 36 -3.87 -12.75 -11.40
C PHE A 36 -4.55 -12.06 -12.59
N MET A 37 -5.54 -12.69 -13.21
CA MET A 37 -6.27 -12.15 -14.36
C MET A 37 -7.54 -11.40 -13.95
N LEU A 38 -7.85 -11.34 -12.65
CA LEU A 38 -8.97 -10.52 -12.15
C LEU A 38 -8.58 -9.04 -12.17
N LYS A 39 -9.56 -8.18 -12.45
CA LYS A 39 -9.41 -6.74 -12.31
C LYS A 39 -9.61 -6.33 -10.86
N VAL A 40 -8.85 -5.34 -10.38
CA VAL A 40 -8.88 -4.89 -8.99
C VAL A 40 -10.27 -4.39 -8.57
N GLU A 41 -11.01 -3.73 -9.46
CA GLU A 41 -12.36 -3.21 -9.19
C GLU A 41 -13.41 -4.32 -8.92
N ASP A 42 -13.11 -5.57 -9.28
CA ASP A 42 -13.95 -6.73 -9.05
C ASP A 42 -13.55 -7.54 -7.79
N VAL A 43 -12.46 -7.16 -7.12
CA VAL A 43 -11.94 -7.78 -5.90
C VAL A 43 -12.38 -6.98 -4.67
N PHE A 44 -13.01 -7.64 -3.70
CA PHE A 44 -13.50 -6.96 -2.49
C PHE A 44 -12.40 -6.75 -1.44
N ILE A 45 -11.62 -7.81 -1.16
CA ILE A 45 -10.46 -7.77 -0.27
C ILE A 45 -9.33 -8.42 -1.07
N ASP A 46 -8.30 -7.63 -1.38
CA ASP A 46 -7.14 -8.10 -2.12
C ASP A 46 -6.04 -8.52 -1.14
N LEU A 47 -5.70 -9.81 -1.16
CA LEU A 47 -4.64 -10.43 -0.36
C LEU A 47 -3.58 -11.07 -1.25
N LEU A 48 -3.47 -10.64 -2.52
CA LEU A 48 -2.56 -11.24 -3.48
C LEU A 48 -1.09 -11.03 -3.08
N THR A 49 -0.75 -9.86 -2.54
CA THR A 49 0.59 -9.52 -2.08
C THR A 49 0.57 -8.40 -1.03
N ASP A 50 1.59 -8.36 -0.19
CA ASP A 50 1.95 -7.26 0.72
C ASP A 50 2.94 -6.25 0.08
N SER A 51 3.44 -6.55 -1.12
CA SER A 51 4.41 -5.72 -1.82
C SER A 51 3.77 -4.49 -2.45
N GLY A 52 3.85 -3.35 -1.76
CA GLY A 52 3.37 -2.06 -2.26
C GLY A 52 1.88 -1.80 -2.06
N THR A 53 1.21 -2.62 -1.25
CA THR A 53 -0.24 -2.53 -0.95
C THR A 53 -0.54 -1.95 0.44
N SER A 54 0.48 -1.49 1.17
CA SER A 54 0.34 -0.85 2.47
C SER A 54 -0.34 0.53 2.39
N ALA A 55 -1.13 0.88 3.40
CA ALA A 55 -1.64 2.24 3.57
C ALA A 55 -0.59 3.14 4.25
N MET A 56 -0.27 4.27 3.63
CA MET A 56 0.65 5.28 4.19
C MET A 56 -0.03 6.16 5.26
N SER A 57 0.75 6.66 6.21
CA SER A 57 0.30 7.65 7.20
C SER A 57 0.11 9.04 6.57
N ASP A 58 -0.54 9.95 7.30
CA ASP A 58 -0.64 11.35 6.90
C ASP A 58 0.71 12.07 6.86
N GLU A 59 1.67 11.71 7.71
CA GLU A 59 3.04 12.23 7.64
C GLU A 59 3.74 11.83 6.34
N GLN A 60 3.57 10.59 5.89
CA GLN A 60 4.12 10.13 4.61
C GLN A 60 3.47 10.87 3.43
N TRP A 61 2.14 11.05 3.45
CA TRP A 61 1.43 11.86 2.45
C TRP A 61 1.90 13.32 2.45
N ALA A 62 2.13 13.92 3.62
CA ALA A 62 2.67 15.28 3.73
C ALA A 62 4.07 15.36 3.07
N GLY A 63 4.94 14.39 3.38
CA GLY A 63 6.26 14.29 2.77
C GLY A 63 6.22 14.21 1.24
N MET A 64 5.28 13.45 0.67
CA MET A 64 5.10 13.38 -0.79
C MET A 64 4.77 14.74 -1.42
N ILE A 65 4.00 15.59 -0.73
CA ILE A 65 3.56 16.89 -1.24
C ILE A 65 4.66 17.95 -1.09
N THR A 66 5.39 17.94 0.03
CA THR A 66 6.33 19.01 0.38
C THR A 66 7.76 18.76 -0.12
N THR A 67 8.08 17.55 -0.60
CA THR A 67 9.45 17.21 -1.01
C THR A 67 9.84 17.88 -2.32
N THR A 68 10.92 18.67 -2.29
CA THR A 68 11.52 19.30 -3.47
C THR A 68 12.11 18.26 -4.43
N GLN A 69 11.69 18.33 -5.70
CA GLN A 69 12.16 17.46 -6.78
C GLN A 69 13.45 18.00 -7.42
N ALA A 70 14.55 17.92 -6.68
CA ALA A 70 15.87 18.31 -7.17
C ALA A 70 16.56 17.17 -7.93
N TYR A 71 17.27 17.50 -9.01
CA TYR A 71 18.03 16.52 -9.81
C TYR A 71 19.24 15.94 -9.04
N ALA A 72 19.87 16.74 -8.19
CA ALA A 72 20.97 16.31 -7.32
C ALA A 72 20.86 17.02 -5.96
N GLY A 73 21.24 16.32 -4.89
CA GLY A 73 21.25 16.88 -3.53
C GLY A 73 19.85 17.08 -2.93
N SER A 74 18.87 16.25 -3.29
CA SER A 74 17.53 16.33 -2.68
C SER A 74 17.58 16.00 -1.19
N GLU A 75 16.86 16.77 -0.38
CA GLU A 75 16.74 16.56 1.07
C GLU A 75 16.12 15.19 1.41
N SER A 76 15.26 14.65 0.54
CA SER A 76 14.66 13.33 0.75
C SER A 76 15.69 12.19 0.67
N TYR A 77 16.71 12.34 -0.19
CA TYR A 77 17.83 11.39 -0.26
C TYR A 77 18.61 11.37 1.06
N TYR A 78 18.99 12.54 1.58
CA TYR A 78 19.74 12.62 2.83
C TYR A 78 18.90 12.14 4.04
N SER A 79 17.59 12.36 4.01
CA SER A 79 16.67 11.82 5.02
C SER A 79 16.62 10.29 4.99
N LEU A 80 16.54 9.70 3.79
CA LEU A 80 16.60 8.24 3.61
C LEU A 80 17.95 7.67 4.05
N GLU A 81 19.06 8.29 3.62
CA GLU A 81 20.42 7.89 4.00
C GLU A 81 20.59 7.86 5.52
N LYS A 82 20.11 8.91 6.21
CA LYS A 82 20.11 8.98 7.67
C LYS A 82 19.27 7.88 8.29
N ALA A 83 18.04 7.64 7.81
CA ALA A 83 17.19 6.57 8.32
C ALA A 83 17.84 5.18 8.14
N MET A 84 18.51 4.94 7.01
CA MET A 84 19.24 3.69 6.76
C MET A 84 20.40 3.52 7.74
N LYS A 85 21.16 4.58 8.01
CA LYS A 85 22.24 4.58 9.02
C LYS A 85 21.69 4.34 10.43
N ASP A 86 20.62 5.02 10.81
CA ASP A 86 20.06 4.96 12.17
C ASP A 86 19.38 3.62 12.48
N ILE A 87 18.64 3.06 11.51
CA ILE A 87 17.85 1.83 11.71
C ILE A 87 18.71 0.59 11.47
N PHE A 88 19.52 0.58 10.40
CA PHE A 88 20.25 -0.61 9.96
C PHE A 88 21.76 -0.55 10.22
N GLY A 89 22.32 0.63 10.54
CA GLY A 89 23.75 0.76 10.86
C GLY A 89 24.70 0.69 9.67
N PHE A 90 24.20 0.76 8.42
CA PHE A 90 25.06 0.74 7.24
C PHE A 90 25.88 2.02 7.13
N LYS A 91 27.18 1.90 6.87
CA LYS A 91 28.10 3.04 6.74
C LYS A 91 28.06 3.72 5.37
N TYR A 92 27.65 2.99 4.34
CA TYR A 92 27.70 3.37 2.93
C TYR A 92 26.36 3.05 2.27
#